data_AF-A0A0E3SS20-F1
#
_entry.id   AF-A0A0E3SS20-F1
#
_cell.length_a   1.000
_cell.length_b   1.000
_cell.length_c   1.000
_cell.angle_alpha   90.00
_cell.angle_beta   90.00
_cell.angle_gamma   90.00
#
_symmetry.space_group_name_H-M   'P 1'
#
loop_
_entity.id
_entity.type
_entity.pdbx_description
1 polymer ?
#
loop_
_entity_poly.entity_id
_entity_poly.type
_entity_poly.pdbx_seq_one_letter_code
_entity_poly.pdbx_strand_id
1 'polypeptide(L)'
;MDNEAEFEDIVVENGFFDKMETLDKFQIDLFVVAIPSVMVIIAEMLLFAGMTKFTIWTHLTLLITLIFSTMIFNDRKQQHIIYAFILLSLLRILNLSMPVFFEIPLYSFVFSYAPLVIPIYILVKDQDLTLSDLGINRNIRYYDLPIALIAGIVIAAVEFLIIRPGYLIPELSLLNLLKLSIVMIFFVGLIEEIIFRSILQTNLEEMVGKYQGLVLASIIFAVMHSVYGSAYEITVAGFAGLILGTMYLLRRNLLLVTLTQGCSNIMLFGILPHTFAPELTTSSIITENGTIISGVILLTLSIVAIGFIKLKRENKSEEKKI
;
A
#
# COMPACT_ATOMS: atom_id res chain seq x y z
N MET A 1 -15.71 11.33 -66.04
CA MET A 1 -16.09 10.15 -65.24
C MET A 1 -14.85 9.38 -64.90
N ASP A 2 -14.28 9.42 -63.71
CA ASP A 2 -14.08 10.43 -62.67
C ASP A 2 -13.42 9.65 -61.53
N ASN A 3 -12.43 10.27 -60.90
CA ASN A 3 -11.88 9.95 -59.59
C ASN A 3 -11.18 8.60 -59.39
N GLU A 4 -9.89 8.55 -59.73
CA GLU A 4 -8.92 7.89 -58.86
C GLU A 4 -8.52 8.93 -57.80
N ALA A 5 -9.00 8.74 -56.58
CA ALA A 5 -8.59 9.55 -55.44
C ALA A 5 -7.18 9.12 -55.00
N GLU A 6 -6.21 10.03 -55.13
CA GLU A 6 -4.94 9.97 -54.40
C GLU A 6 -5.28 9.92 -52.91
N PHE A 7 -5.06 8.77 -52.27
CA PHE A 7 -4.87 8.73 -50.83
C PHE A 7 -3.48 9.31 -50.58
N GLU A 8 -3.44 10.60 -50.24
CA GLU A 8 -2.30 11.17 -49.52
C GLU A 8 -2.12 10.32 -48.25
N ASP A 9 -0.98 9.62 -48.16
CA ASP A 9 -0.50 9.09 -46.90
C ASP A 9 -0.36 10.29 -45.95
N ILE A 10 -1.34 10.46 -45.08
CA ILE A 10 -1.23 11.31 -43.90
C ILE A 10 -0.18 10.62 -43.03
N VAL A 11 1.08 10.97 -43.26
CA VAL A 11 2.14 10.80 -42.29
C VAL A 11 1.69 11.61 -41.08
N VAL A 12 1.10 10.92 -40.10
CA VAL A 12 0.88 11.46 -38.78
C VAL A 12 2.28 11.70 -38.22
N GLU A 13 2.77 12.92 -38.43
CA GLU A 13 4.03 13.39 -37.90
C GLU A 13 3.92 13.31 -36.38
N ASN A 14 4.51 12.25 -35.83
CA ASN A 14 4.46 11.84 -34.43
C ASN A 14 5.30 12.80 -33.56
N GLY A 15 5.05 14.11 -33.63
CA GLY A 15 5.82 15.13 -32.92
C GLY A 15 5.74 15.02 -31.39
N PHE A 16 4.81 14.23 -30.84
CA PHE A 16 4.80 13.84 -29.44
C PHE A 16 5.88 12.79 -29.11
N PHE A 17 6.10 11.82 -30.00
CA PHE A 17 7.10 10.77 -29.83
C PHE A 17 8.53 11.30 -30.02
N ASP A 18 8.76 12.22 -30.96
CA ASP A 18 10.06 12.89 -31.12
C ASP A 18 10.49 13.69 -29.88
N LYS A 19 9.51 14.28 -29.17
CA LYS A 19 9.78 15.02 -27.93
C LYS A 19 10.20 14.10 -26.78
N MET A 20 9.66 12.87 -26.73
CA MET A 20 10.11 11.83 -25.79
C MET A 20 11.53 11.34 -26.10
N GLU A 21 11.96 11.38 -27.36
CA GLU A 21 13.29 10.95 -27.80
C GLU A 21 14.43 11.84 -27.27
N THR A 22 14.11 13.07 -26.83
CA THR A 22 15.09 14.02 -26.25
C THR A 22 15.23 13.95 -24.73
N LEU A 23 14.44 13.11 -24.04
CA LEU A 23 14.53 12.93 -22.60
C LEU A 23 15.51 11.79 -22.27
N ASP A 24 16.37 12.01 -21.28
CA ASP A 24 17.21 10.93 -20.74
C ASP A 24 16.30 9.85 -20.12
N LYS A 25 16.70 8.57 -20.23
CA LYS A 25 15.96 7.42 -19.68
C LYS A 25 15.61 7.63 -18.20
N PHE A 26 16.52 8.24 -17.44
CA PHE A 26 16.30 8.59 -16.04
C PHE A 26 15.12 9.56 -15.83
N GLN A 27 14.94 10.54 -16.73
CA GLN A 27 13.82 11.47 -16.64
C GLN A 27 12.50 10.76 -16.93
N ILE A 28 12.48 9.86 -17.91
CA ILE A 28 11.30 9.04 -18.22
C ILE A 28 10.92 8.17 -17.02
N ASP A 29 11.89 7.46 -16.44
CA ASP A 29 11.67 6.63 -15.24
C ASP A 29 11.10 7.45 -14.07
N LEU A 30 11.63 8.67 -13.88
CA LEU A 30 11.12 9.59 -12.87
C LEU A 30 9.67 10.04 -13.17
N PHE A 31 9.32 10.34 -14.42
CA PHE A 31 7.96 10.73 -14.79
C PHE A 31 6.95 9.58 -14.60
N VAL A 32 7.33 8.35 -14.96
CA VAL A 32 6.48 7.16 -14.81
C VAL A 32 6.19 6.87 -13.32
N VAL A 33 7.06 7.28 -12.41
CA VAL A 33 6.82 7.18 -10.96
C VAL A 33 6.08 8.41 -10.42
N ALA A 34 6.54 9.61 -10.76
CA ALA A 34 6.07 10.85 -10.16
C ALA A 34 4.62 11.19 -10.54
N ILE A 35 4.25 11.05 -11.82
CA ILE A 35 2.92 11.40 -12.29
C ILE A 35 1.85 10.54 -11.60
N PRO A 36 1.94 9.19 -11.59
CA PRO A 36 0.93 8.37 -10.92
C PRO A 36 0.93 8.58 -9.41
N SER A 37 2.10 8.78 -8.78
CA SER A 37 2.19 9.07 -7.34
C SER A 37 1.42 10.34 -6.97
N VAL A 38 1.65 11.44 -7.70
CA VAL A 38 0.96 12.71 -7.48
C VAL A 38 -0.54 12.56 -7.72
N MET A 39 -0.94 11.84 -8.77
CA MET A 39 -2.35 11.59 -9.07
C MET A 39 -3.06 10.79 -7.96
N VAL A 40 -2.40 9.75 -7.41
CA VAL A 40 -2.92 9.01 -6.25
C VAL A 40 -3.06 9.95 -5.05
N ILE A 41 -2.04 10.76 -4.75
CA ILE A 41 -2.10 11.71 -3.62
C ILE A 41 -3.26 12.69 -3.81
N ILE A 42 -3.45 13.26 -5.01
CA ILE A 42 -4.57 14.17 -5.30
C ILE A 42 -5.90 13.45 -5.07
N ALA A 43 -6.07 12.23 -5.59
CA ALA A 43 -7.31 11.47 -5.43
C ALA A 43 -7.64 11.17 -3.96
N GLU A 44 -6.63 10.82 -3.17
CA GLU A 44 -6.76 10.56 -1.74
C GLU A 44 -7.00 11.85 -0.93
N MET A 45 -6.43 12.99 -1.34
CA MET A 45 -6.75 14.27 -0.70
C MET A 45 -8.17 14.74 -1.02
N LEU A 46 -8.71 14.43 -2.20
CA LEU A 46 -10.13 14.62 -2.50
C LEU A 46 -11.00 13.73 -1.59
N LEU A 47 -10.55 12.49 -1.30
CA LEU A 47 -11.28 11.60 -0.40
C LEU A 47 -11.29 12.13 1.03
N PHE A 48 -10.13 12.58 1.50
CA PHE A 48 -9.96 13.25 2.79
C PHE A 48 -10.89 14.48 2.94
N ALA A 49 -11.08 15.24 1.86
CA ALA A 49 -12.00 16.38 1.82
C ALA A 49 -13.49 15.97 1.72
N GLY A 50 -13.82 14.68 1.75
CA GLY A 50 -15.19 14.16 1.64
C GLY A 50 -15.73 14.13 0.21
N MET A 51 -14.89 14.37 -0.81
CA MET A 51 -15.29 14.45 -2.21
C MET A 51 -15.26 13.08 -2.91
N THR A 52 -15.93 12.07 -2.34
CA THR A 52 -15.85 10.65 -2.77
C THR A 52 -16.11 10.43 -4.27
N LYS A 53 -17.06 11.17 -4.87
CA LYS A 53 -17.33 11.08 -6.32
C LYS A 53 -16.10 11.48 -7.15
N PHE A 54 -15.44 12.57 -6.78
CA PHE A 54 -14.25 13.06 -7.48
C PHE A 54 -13.05 12.14 -7.26
N THR A 55 -12.91 11.54 -6.08
CA THR A 55 -11.92 10.49 -5.81
C THR A 55 -12.07 9.32 -6.79
N ILE A 56 -13.28 8.76 -6.91
CA ILE A 56 -13.54 7.63 -7.82
C ILE A 56 -13.21 8.02 -9.26
N TRP A 57 -13.67 9.19 -9.72
CA TRP A 57 -13.36 9.67 -11.07
C TRP A 57 -11.85 9.84 -11.30
N THR A 58 -11.13 10.39 -10.33
CA THR A 58 -9.69 10.60 -10.43
C THR A 58 -8.92 9.28 -10.52
N HIS A 59 -9.25 8.30 -9.67
CA HIS A 59 -8.66 6.96 -9.77
C HIS A 59 -9.05 6.24 -11.07
N LEU A 60 -10.28 6.44 -11.56
CA LEU A 60 -10.72 5.83 -12.81
C LEU A 60 -9.97 6.43 -14.01
N THR A 61 -9.83 7.75 -14.06
CA THR A 61 -9.02 8.43 -15.09
C THR A 61 -7.56 7.99 -15.03
N LEU A 62 -6.99 7.91 -13.82
CA LEU A 62 -5.63 7.40 -13.62
C LEU A 62 -5.50 5.95 -14.12
N LEU A 63 -6.42 5.08 -13.74
CA LEU A 63 -6.46 3.68 -14.16
C LEU A 63 -6.47 3.54 -15.68
N ILE A 64 -7.37 4.25 -16.36
CA ILE A 64 -7.48 4.23 -17.83
C ILE A 64 -6.18 4.75 -18.46
N THR A 65 -5.65 5.86 -17.96
CA THR A 65 -4.39 6.46 -18.46
C THR A 65 -3.23 5.49 -18.32
N LEU A 66 -3.12 4.80 -17.18
CA LEU A 66 -2.07 3.82 -16.93
C LEU A 66 -2.19 2.60 -17.84
N ILE A 67 -3.41 2.10 -18.09
CA ILE A 67 -3.63 0.99 -19.03
C ILE A 67 -3.19 1.38 -20.45
N PHE A 68 -3.49 2.59 -20.92
CA PHE A 68 -3.00 3.03 -22.23
C PHE A 68 -1.47 3.24 -22.22
N SER A 69 -0.90 3.66 -21.10
CA SER A 69 0.55 3.87 -20.99
C SER A 69 1.35 2.57 -21.12
N THR A 70 0.80 1.41 -20.79
CA THR A 70 1.49 0.11 -20.99
C THR A 70 1.70 -0.21 -22.47
N MET A 71 0.91 0.39 -23.38
CA MET A 71 1.10 0.26 -24.83
C MET A 71 2.23 1.14 -25.37
N ILE A 72 2.65 2.14 -24.60
CA ILE A 72 3.70 3.11 -24.98
C ILE A 72 5.05 2.67 -24.41
N PHE A 73 5.07 2.24 -23.14
CA PHE A 73 6.30 1.86 -22.46
C PHE A 73 6.59 0.37 -22.63
N ASN A 74 7.73 0.05 -23.26
CA ASN A 74 8.21 -1.31 -23.49
C ASN A 74 9.30 -1.75 -22.49
N ASP A 75 9.83 -0.85 -21.67
CA ASP A 75 10.81 -1.22 -20.64
C ASP A 75 10.12 -1.97 -19.50
N ARG A 76 10.68 -3.13 -19.12
CA ARG A 76 10.09 -4.00 -18.09
C ARG A 76 9.90 -3.29 -16.76
N LYS A 77 10.85 -2.47 -16.32
CA LYS A 77 10.77 -1.79 -15.01
C LYS A 77 9.64 -0.78 -15.00
N GLN A 78 9.50 -0.04 -16.11
CA GLN A 78 8.43 0.94 -16.31
C GLN A 78 7.07 0.25 -16.33
N GLN A 79 6.93 -0.86 -17.05
CA GLN A 79 5.69 -1.64 -17.05
C GLN A 79 5.33 -2.15 -15.64
N HIS A 80 6.30 -2.70 -14.91
CA HIS A 80 6.04 -3.25 -13.58
C HIS A 80 5.53 -2.19 -12.60
N ILE A 81 6.10 -0.99 -12.60
CA ILE A 81 5.63 0.09 -11.74
C ILE A 81 4.26 0.64 -12.19
N ILE A 82 3.98 0.71 -13.49
CA ILE A 82 2.66 1.09 -14.02
C ILE A 82 1.58 0.12 -13.51
N TYR A 83 1.85 -1.18 -13.58
CA TYR A 83 0.96 -2.21 -13.04
C TYR A 83 0.74 -2.09 -11.52
N ALA A 84 1.76 -1.68 -10.75
CA ALA A 84 1.61 -1.41 -9.32
C ALA A 84 0.59 -0.28 -9.05
N PHE A 85 0.65 0.81 -9.82
CA PHE A 85 -0.30 1.92 -9.70
C PHE A 85 -1.71 1.59 -10.22
N ILE A 86 -1.82 0.69 -11.20
CA ILE A 86 -3.10 0.10 -11.63
C ILE A 86 -3.75 -0.64 -10.45
N LEU A 87 -3.00 -1.52 -9.76
CA LEU A 87 -3.51 -2.25 -8.59
C LEU A 87 -3.93 -1.32 -7.45
N LEU A 88 -3.16 -0.27 -7.18
CA LEU A 88 -3.53 0.73 -6.16
C LEU A 88 -4.86 1.43 -6.49
N SER A 89 -5.03 1.85 -7.74
CA SER A 89 -6.26 2.52 -8.17
C SER A 89 -7.46 1.56 -8.14
N LEU A 90 -7.26 0.30 -8.56
CA LEU A 90 -8.29 -0.74 -8.45
C LEU A 90 -8.68 -1.02 -7.00
N LEU A 91 -7.70 -1.12 -6.09
CA LEU A 91 -7.95 -1.29 -4.65
C LEU A 91 -8.84 -0.19 -4.11
N ARG A 92 -8.53 1.08 -4.41
CA ARG A 92 -9.36 2.20 -3.92
C ARG A 92 -10.76 2.18 -4.53
N ILE A 93 -10.87 1.99 -5.85
CA ILE A 93 -12.17 1.96 -6.53
C ILE A 93 -13.05 0.87 -5.93
N LEU A 94 -12.52 -0.34 -5.71
CA LEU A 94 -13.28 -1.43 -5.08
C LEU A 94 -13.68 -1.08 -3.64
N ASN A 95 -12.76 -0.59 -2.82
CA ASN A 95 -13.05 -0.21 -1.44
C ASN A 95 -14.17 0.84 -1.32
N LEU A 96 -14.26 1.79 -2.26
CA LEU A 96 -15.31 2.81 -2.27
C LEU A 96 -16.59 2.40 -2.99
N SER A 97 -16.50 1.42 -3.90
CA SER A 97 -17.64 0.97 -4.70
C SER A 97 -18.43 -0.14 -4.00
N MET A 98 -17.89 -0.76 -2.95
CA MET A 98 -18.57 -1.86 -2.30
C MET A 98 -19.85 -1.41 -1.60
N PRO A 99 -21.01 -1.95 -2.01
CA PRO A 99 -22.28 -1.63 -1.41
C PRO A 99 -22.44 -2.26 -0.01
N VAL A 100 -23.11 -1.54 0.89
CA VAL A 100 -23.40 -1.96 2.27
C VAL A 100 -24.53 -3.01 2.31
N PHE A 101 -24.39 -4.09 1.54
CA PHE A 101 -25.43 -5.12 1.40
C PHE A 101 -25.47 -6.13 2.56
N PHE A 102 -24.54 -6.04 3.52
CA PHE A 102 -24.45 -6.99 4.64
C PHE A 102 -24.77 -6.34 5.97
N GLU A 103 -25.56 -7.05 6.79
CA GLU A 103 -25.81 -6.70 8.19
C GLU A 103 -24.52 -6.71 9.04
N ILE A 104 -23.50 -7.47 8.60
CA ILE A 104 -22.19 -7.57 9.26
C ILE A 104 -21.12 -6.90 8.39
N PRO A 105 -20.52 -5.78 8.87
CA PRO A 105 -19.48 -5.05 8.14
C PRO A 105 -18.24 -5.89 7.78
N LEU A 106 -17.95 -6.97 8.50
CA LEU A 106 -16.81 -7.84 8.22
C LEU A 106 -16.81 -8.41 6.79
N TYR A 107 -17.98 -8.73 6.23
CA TYR A 107 -18.04 -9.38 4.92
C TYR A 107 -17.78 -8.42 3.75
N SER A 108 -17.97 -7.11 3.93
CA SER A 108 -17.64 -6.14 2.86
C SER A 108 -16.14 -6.17 2.51
N PHE A 109 -15.26 -6.47 3.47
CA PHE A 109 -13.83 -6.67 3.21
C PHE A 109 -13.58 -7.87 2.29
N VAL A 110 -14.29 -8.98 2.46
CA VAL A 110 -14.14 -10.14 1.57
C VAL A 110 -14.48 -9.73 0.12
N PHE A 111 -15.57 -9.00 -0.07
CA PHE A 111 -15.96 -8.56 -1.42
C PHE A 111 -15.07 -7.45 -1.98
N SER A 112 -14.48 -6.60 -1.12
CA SER A 112 -13.54 -5.57 -1.58
C SER A 112 -12.20 -6.17 -2.03
N TYR A 113 -11.68 -7.15 -1.29
CA TYR A 113 -10.32 -7.66 -1.49
C TYR A 113 -10.25 -8.95 -2.32
N ALA A 114 -11.27 -9.83 -2.28
CA ALA A 114 -11.24 -11.06 -3.07
C ALA A 114 -11.14 -10.82 -4.59
N PRO A 115 -11.85 -9.83 -5.19
CA PRO A 115 -11.72 -9.56 -6.62
C PRO A 115 -10.32 -9.11 -7.03
N LEU A 116 -9.54 -8.49 -6.13
CA LEU A 116 -8.17 -8.06 -6.40
C LEU A 116 -7.20 -9.23 -6.61
N VAL A 117 -7.56 -10.44 -6.17
CA VAL A 117 -6.76 -11.65 -6.46
C VAL A 117 -6.62 -11.87 -7.97
N ILE A 118 -7.64 -11.52 -8.76
CA ILE A 118 -7.63 -11.71 -10.23
C ILE A 118 -6.56 -10.84 -10.90
N PRO A 119 -6.57 -9.49 -10.77
CA PRO A 119 -5.55 -8.66 -11.39
C PRO A 119 -4.16 -8.90 -10.79
N ILE A 120 -4.04 -9.24 -9.50
CA ILE A 120 -2.76 -9.66 -8.90
C ILE A 120 -2.22 -10.92 -9.60
N TYR A 121 -3.07 -11.94 -9.78
CA TYR A 121 -2.67 -13.18 -10.46
C TYR A 121 -2.24 -12.94 -11.91
N ILE A 122 -3.01 -12.13 -12.65
CA ILE A 122 -2.70 -11.77 -14.03
C ILE A 122 -1.34 -11.06 -14.09
N LEU A 123 -1.10 -10.07 -13.23
CA LEU A 123 0.18 -9.35 -13.15
C LEU A 123 1.35 -10.30 -12.86
N VAL A 124 1.22 -11.15 -11.84
CA VAL A 124 2.27 -12.10 -11.46
C VAL A 124 2.62 -13.03 -12.62
N LYS A 125 1.63 -13.42 -13.43
CA LYS A 125 1.84 -14.24 -14.63
C LYS A 125 2.44 -13.46 -15.79
N ASP A 126 1.95 -12.25 -16.05
CA ASP A 126 2.44 -11.39 -17.14
C ASP A 126 3.91 -10.97 -16.94
N GLN A 127 4.30 -10.75 -15.70
CA GLN A 127 5.65 -10.32 -15.31
C GLN A 127 6.61 -11.49 -15.00
N ASP A 128 6.16 -12.74 -15.18
CA ASP A 128 6.92 -13.96 -14.82
C ASP A 128 7.47 -13.94 -13.38
N LEU A 129 6.76 -13.31 -12.44
CA LEU A 129 7.21 -13.18 -11.05
C LEU A 129 7.15 -14.52 -10.33
N THR A 130 8.24 -14.88 -9.68
CA THR A 130 8.29 -16.06 -8.82
C THR A 130 7.73 -15.76 -7.43
N LEU A 131 7.37 -16.81 -6.68
CA LEU A 131 6.98 -16.67 -5.27
C LEU A 131 8.09 -16.00 -4.44
N SER A 132 9.36 -16.24 -4.80
CA SER A 132 10.51 -15.63 -4.15
C SER A 132 10.59 -14.13 -4.41
N ASP A 133 10.25 -13.68 -5.62
CA ASP A 133 10.23 -12.24 -5.97
C ASP A 133 9.14 -11.50 -5.19
N LEU A 134 8.02 -12.16 -4.93
CA LEU A 134 6.97 -11.66 -4.04
C LEU A 134 7.36 -11.73 -2.56
N GLY A 135 8.52 -12.30 -2.21
CA GLY A 135 8.93 -12.51 -0.83
C GLY A 135 8.17 -13.62 -0.11
N ILE A 136 7.48 -14.52 -0.83
CA ILE A 136 6.81 -15.69 -0.27
C ILE A 136 7.87 -16.76 0.04
N ASN A 137 8.57 -16.53 1.15
CA ASN A 137 9.60 -17.41 1.67
C ASN A 137 9.19 -17.94 3.05
N ARG A 138 9.30 -19.27 3.25
CA ARG A 138 8.99 -19.91 4.55
C ARG A 138 10.07 -19.72 5.62
N ASN A 139 11.13 -18.99 5.32
CA ASN A 139 12.28 -18.80 6.21
C ASN A 139 12.03 -17.69 7.26
N ILE A 140 10.98 -17.86 8.07
CA ILE A 140 10.73 -16.99 9.23
C ILE A 140 11.58 -17.51 10.39
N ARG A 141 12.44 -16.65 10.95
CA ARG A 141 13.26 -17.02 12.11
C ARG A 141 12.40 -16.99 13.36
N TYR A 142 12.69 -17.84 14.34
CA TYR A 142 11.86 -17.95 15.56
C TYR A 142 11.68 -16.62 16.31
N TYR A 143 12.65 -15.70 16.23
CA TYR A 143 12.57 -14.37 16.84
C TYR A 143 11.82 -13.32 16.00
N ASP A 144 11.56 -13.58 14.71
CA ASP A 144 10.81 -12.63 13.87
C ASP A 144 9.30 -12.65 14.22
N LEU A 145 8.76 -13.78 14.69
CA LEU A 145 7.34 -13.90 15.09
C LEU A 145 6.97 -13.06 16.33
N PRO A 146 7.72 -13.09 17.44
CA PRO A 146 7.46 -12.17 18.56
C PRO A 146 7.56 -10.70 18.16
N ILE A 147 8.50 -10.35 17.27
CA ILE A 147 8.66 -8.98 16.77
C ILE A 147 7.42 -8.56 15.97
N ALA A 148 6.93 -9.41 15.07
CA ALA A 148 5.70 -9.17 14.31
C ALA A 148 4.49 -8.97 15.21
N LEU A 149 4.35 -9.80 16.25
CA LEU A 149 3.25 -9.68 17.22
C LEU A 149 3.31 -8.35 17.99
N ILE A 150 4.49 -7.99 18.52
CA ILE A 150 4.68 -6.74 19.25
C ILE A 150 4.41 -5.53 18.34
N ALA A 151 4.95 -5.55 17.12
CA ALA A 151 4.73 -4.48 16.14
C ALA A 151 3.25 -4.33 15.79
N GLY A 152 2.54 -5.44 15.53
CA GLY A 152 1.11 -5.42 15.24
C GLY A 152 0.28 -4.86 16.40
N ILE A 153 0.56 -5.25 17.64
CA ILE A 153 -0.12 -4.72 18.83
C ILE A 153 0.14 -3.22 18.99
N VAL A 154 1.40 -2.77 18.81
CA VAL A 154 1.76 -1.36 18.93
C VAL A 154 1.05 -0.53 17.86
N ILE A 155 1.06 -0.96 16.59
CA ILE A 155 0.36 -0.28 15.50
C ILE A 155 -1.14 -0.15 15.83
N ALA A 156 -1.78 -1.27 16.17
CA ALA A 156 -3.21 -1.29 16.50
C ALA A 156 -3.57 -0.40 17.70
N ALA A 157 -2.76 -0.40 18.75
CA ALA A 157 -3.00 0.42 19.92
C ALA A 157 -2.99 1.92 19.56
N VAL A 158 -2.06 2.34 18.70
CA VAL A 158 -1.93 3.74 18.28
C VAL A 158 -3.06 4.14 17.34
N GLU A 159 -3.37 3.31 16.34
CA GLU A 159 -4.50 3.53 15.43
C GLU A 159 -5.83 3.60 16.21
N PHE A 160 -6.03 2.72 17.19
CA PHE A 160 -7.22 2.71 18.03
C PHE A 160 -7.41 4.01 18.82
N LEU A 161 -6.33 4.66 19.26
CA LEU A 161 -6.41 5.96 19.95
C LEU A 161 -6.91 7.09 19.04
N ILE A 162 -6.76 6.94 17.71
CA ILE A 162 -7.09 7.95 16.71
C ILE A 162 -8.47 7.68 16.11
N ILE A 163 -8.65 6.51 15.48
CA ILE A 163 -9.84 6.24 14.68
C ILE A 163 -10.99 5.60 15.46
N ARG A 164 -10.70 4.92 16.59
CA ARG A 164 -11.69 4.30 17.49
C ARG A 164 -12.81 3.56 16.73
N PRO A 165 -12.48 2.54 15.91
CA PRO A 165 -13.46 1.88 15.09
C PRO A 165 -14.46 1.12 15.95
N GLY A 166 -15.67 0.93 15.42
CA GLY A 166 -16.62 -0.04 15.96
C GLY A 166 -16.09 -1.47 15.81
N TYR A 167 -16.69 -2.40 16.55
CA TYR A 167 -16.37 -3.81 16.43
C TYR A 167 -16.88 -4.38 15.09
N LEU A 168 -16.05 -5.17 14.41
CA LEU A 168 -16.44 -5.88 13.18
C LEU A 168 -17.09 -7.24 13.46
N ILE A 169 -16.99 -7.73 14.70
CA ILE A 169 -17.62 -8.97 15.16
C ILE A 169 -18.55 -8.70 16.34
N PRO A 170 -19.67 -9.43 16.50
CA PRO A 170 -20.64 -9.13 17.57
C PRO A 170 -20.13 -9.40 18.99
N GLU A 171 -19.23 -10.36 19.16
CA GLU A 171 -18.70 -10.79 20.45
C GLU A 171 -17.35 -11.51 20.29
N LEU A 172 -16.56 -11.56 21.36
CA LEU A 172 -15.25 -12.23 21.43
C LEU A 172 -15.36 -13.76 21.60
N SER A 173 -16.22 -14.42 20.83
CA SER A 173 -16.26 -15.88 20.79
C SER A 173 -15.16 -16.45 19.87
N LEU A 174 -14.70 -17.67 20.15
CA LEU A 174 -13.64 -18.31 19.37
C LEU A 174 -13.98 -18.38 17.87
N LEU A 175 -15.24 -18.67 17.53
CA LEU A 175 -15.70 -18.74 16.14
C LEU A 175 -15.65 -17.37 15.45
N ASN A 176 -16.05 -16.30 16.14
CA ASN A 176 -16.01 -14.95 15.58
C ASN A 176 -14.59 -14.43 15.44
N LEU A 177 -13.71 -14.69 16.42
CA LEU A 177 -12.30 -14.37 16.32
C LEU A 177 -11.62 -15.14 15.18
N LEU A 178 -11.99 -16.41 14.95
CA LEU A 178 -11.49 -17.17 13.81
C LEU A 178 -11.93 -16.56 12.49
N LYS A 179 -13.22 -16.21 12.34
CA LYS A 179 -13.74 -15.52 11.14
C LYS A 179 -13.02 -14.20 10.89
N LEU A 180 -12.89 -13.36 11.93
CA LEU A 180 -12.15 -12.10 11.86
C LEU A 180 -10.71 -12.33 11.43
N SER A 181 -10.02 -13.29 12.05
CA SER A 181 -8.62 -13.59 11.73
C SER A 181 -8.44 -14.02 10.29
N ILE A 182 -9.35 -14.86 9.77
CA ILE A 182 -9.30 -15.29 8.37
C ILE A 182 -9.43 -14.08 7.43
N VAL A 183 -10.42 -13.21 7.68
CA VAL A 183 -10.64 -12.02 6.84
C VAL A 183 -9.45 -11.06 6.94
N MET A 184 -9.02 -10.73 8.15
CA MET A 184 -7.97 -9.72 8.37
C MET A 184 -6.58 -10.16 7.94
N ILE A 185 -6.26 -11.46 8.01
CA ILE A 185 -4.96 -11.98 7.58
C ILE A 185 -4.96 -12.26 6.08
N PHE A 186 -5.95 -13.01 5.56
CA PHE A 186 -5.87 -13.54 4.18
C PHE A 186 -6.52 -12.64 3.13
N PHE A 187 -7.51 -11.82 3.51
CA PHE A 187 -8.14 -10.90 2.56
C PHE A 187 -7.56 -9.51 2.69
N VAL A 188 -7.53 -8.92 3.88
CA VAL A 188 -7.00 -7.56 4.06
C VAL A 188 -5.48 -7.58 4.06
N GLY A 189 -4.85 -8.14 5.09
CA GLY A 189 -3.39 -8.06 5.28
C GLY A 189 -2.58 -8.66 4.13
N LEU A 190 -2.95 -9.84 3.63
CA LEU A 190 -2.20 -10.47 2.54
C LEU A 190 -2.28 -9.66 1.24
N ILE A 191 -3.48 -9.23 0.84
CA ILE A 191 -3.67 -8.50 -0.41
C ILE A 191 -3.02 -7.13 -0.34
N GLU A 192 -3.15 -6.42 0.77
CA GLU A 192 -2.48 -5.14 0.96
C GLU A 192 -0.96 -5.30 0.94
N GLU A 193 -0.38 -6.24 1.68
CA GLU A 193 1.07 -6.37 1.69
C GLU A 193 1.63 -6.89 0.36
N ILE A 194 0.87 -7.68 -0.42
CA ILE A 194 1.23 -8.00 -1.81
C ILE A 194 1.30 -6.71 -2.65
N ILE A 195 0.24 -5.90 -2.62
CA ILE A 195 0.16 -4.68 -3.44
C ILE A 195 1.23 -3.68 -3.00
N PHE A 196 1.33 -3.40 -1.72
CA PHE A 196 2.19 -2.33 -1.20
C PHE A 196 3.65 -2.73 -1.04
N ARG A 197 3.96 -3.95 -0.59
CA ARG A 197 5.36 -4.34 -0.32
C ARG A 197 5.95 -5.14 -1.46
N SER A 198 5.30 -6.25 -1.81
CA SER A 198 5.85 -7.15 -2.84
C SER A 198 5.90 -6.46 -4.20
N ILE A 199 4.85 -5.73 -4.57
CA ILE A 199 4.74 -5.10 -5.89
C ILE A 199 5.19 -3.64 -5.83
N LEU A 200 4.46 -2.74 -5.14
CA LEU A 200 4.75 -1.30 -5.19
C LEU A 200 6.12 -0.95 -4.64
N GLN A 201 6.43 -1.33 -3.39
CA GLN A 201 7.70 -0.97 -2.76
C GLN A 201 8.88 -1.55 -3.54
N THR A 202 8.86 -2.84 -3.90
CA THR A 202 9.95 -3.47 -4.68
C THR A 202 10.20 -2.73 -6.00
N ASN A 203 9.15 -2.38 -6.74
CA ASN A 203 9.30 -1.66 -8.01
C ASN A 203 9.79 -0.21 -7.80
N LEU A 204 9.31 0.48 -6.76
CA LEU A 204 9.83 1.82 -6.43
C LEU A 204 11.29 1.78 -5.98
N GLU A 205 11.70 0.76 -5.24
CA GLU A 205 13.10 0.55 -4.86
C GLU A 205 14.01 0.37 -6.08
N GLU A 206 13.52 -0.31 -7.12
CA GLU A 206 14.24 -0.50 -8.38
C GLU A 206 14.29 0.77 -9.23
N MET A 207 13.21 1.56 -9.26
CA MET A 207 13.09 2.76 -10.09
C MET A 207 13.82 3.98 -9.51
N VAL A 208 13.67 4.24 -8.21
CA VAL A 208 14.18 5.48 -7.57
C VAL A 208 15.19 5.23 -6.45
N GLY A 209 15.51 3.95 -6.18
CA GLY A 209 16.49 3.54 -5.18
C GLY A 209 15.86 3.00 -3.90
N LYS A 210 16.61 2.12 -3.22
CA LYS A 210 16.15 1.32 -2.06
C LYS A 210 15.47 2.12 -0.96
N TYR A 211 16.02 3.28 -0.58
CA TYR A 211 15.50 4.05 0.55
C TYR A 211 14.41 5.04 0.12
N GLN A 212 14.57 5.64 -1.05
CA GLN A 212 13.59 6.54 -1.66
C GLN A 212 12.30 5.77 -1.98
N GLY A 213 12.42 4.55 -2.50
CA GLY A 213 11.29 3.68 -2.80
C GLY A 213 10.54 3.26 -1.54
N LEU A 214 11.25 2.91 -0.46
CA LEU A 214 10.63 2.65 0.85
C LEU A 214 9.84 3.86 1.36
N VAL A 215 10.45 5.05 1.33
CA VAL A 215 9.79 6.28 1.81
C VAL A 215 8.57 6.61 0.97
N LEU A 216 8.69 6.55 -0.37
CA LEU A 216 7.58 6.84 -1.28
C LEU A 216 6.45 5.81 -1.14
N ALA A 217 6.75 4.52 -1.04
CA ALA A 217 5.74 3.49 -0.78
C ALA A 217 5.01 3.72 0.55
N SER A 218 5.72 4.18 1.58
CA SER A 218 5.14 4.49 2.88
C SER A 218 4.26 5.75 2.84
N ILE A 219 4.64 6.77 2.06
CA ILE A 219 3.80 7.96 1.81
C ILE A 219 2.53 7.57 1.06
N ILE A 220 2.64 6.72 0.03
CA ILE A 220 1.47 6.24 -0.72
C ILE A 220 0.55 5.43 0.20
N PHE A 221 1.10 4.53 1.01
CA PHE A 221 0.34 3.78 2.02
C PHE A 221 -0.37 4.70 3.04
N ALA A 222 0.31 5.77 3.48
CA ALA A 222 -0.23 6.78 4.38
C ALA A 222 -1.47 7.47 3.80
N VAL A 223 -1.36 8.02 2.58
CA VAL A 223 -2.48 8.74 1.95
C VAL A 223 -3.63 7.79 1.62
N MET A 224 -3.36 6.51 1.36
CA MET A 224 -4.39 5.47 1.22
C MET A 224 -5.15 5.18 2.52
N HIS A 225 -4.81 5.80 3.66
CA HIS A 225 -5.63 5.78 4.88
C HIS A 225 -6.51 7.05 5.02
N SER A 226 -6.55 7.91 3.99
CA SER A 226 -7.38 9.13 3.96
C SER A 226 -8.87 8.89 4.18
N VAL A 227 -9.35 7.66 3.93
CA VAL A 227 -10.76 7.25 4.10
C VAL A 227 -11.28 7.48 5.52
N TYR A 228 -10.40 7.48 6.52
CA TYR A 228 -10.75 7.74 7.91
C TYR A 228 -10.94 9.23 8.23
N GLY A 229 -10.65 10.13 7.28
CA GLY A 229 -10.88 11.58 7.44
C GLY A 229 -10.01 12.25 8.51
N SER A 230 -8.92 11.60 8.95
CA SER A 230 -8.03 12.10 9.99
C SER A 230 -6.60 12.25 9.49
N ALA A 231 -6.05 13.47 9.59
CA ALA A 231 -4.65 13.73 9.25
C ALA A 231 -3.68 13.00 10.21
N TYR A 232 -4.11 12.79 11.46
CA TYR A 232 -3.37 11.97 12.42
C TYR A 232 -3.31 10.52 11.96
N GLU A 233 -4.40 9.99 11.41
CA GLU A 233 -4.43 8.62 10.88
C GLU A 233 -3.52 8.46 9.66
N ILE A 234 -3.53 9.41 8.72
CA ILE A 234 -2.59 9.43 7.59
C ILE A 234 -1.15 9.39 8.12
N THR A 235 -0.85 10.19 9.15
CA THR A 235 0.50 10.24 9.75
C THR A 235 0.88 8.90 10.39
N VAL A 236 -0.01 8.30 11.18
CA VAL A 236 0.22 7.00 11.84
C VAL A 236 0.34 5.87 10.84
N ALA A 237 -0.53 5.82 9.83
CA ALA A 237 -0.45 4.88 8.72
C ALA A 237 0.88 5.01 7.98
N GLY A 238 1.41 6.23 7.80
CA GLY A 238 2.74 6.43 7.23
C GLY A 238 3.86 5.81 8.07
N PHE A 239 3.78 5.92 9.40
CA PHE A 239 4.72 5.24 10.30
C PHE A 239 4.54 3.72 10.28
N ALA A 240 3.31 3.21 10.27
CA ALA A 240 3.01 1.80 10.11
C ALA A 240 3.59 1.26 8.78
N GLY A 241 3.40 2.01 7.70
CA GLY A 241 3.99 1.74 6.38
C GLY A 241 5.51 1.70 6.40
N LEU A 242 6.16 2.61 7.12
CA LEU A 242 7.62 2.58 7.31
C LEU A 242 8.07 1.35 8.12
N ILE A 243 7.35 0.95 9.16
CA ILE A 243 7.65 -0.25 9.97
C ILE A 243 7.54 -1.49 9.09
N LEU A 244 6.37 -1.71 8.47
CA LEU A 244 6.10 -2.86 7.62
C LEU A 244 7.05 -2.90 6.42
N GLY A 245 7.25 -1.76 5.76
CA GLY A 245 8.15 -1.64 4.63
C GLY A 245 9.61 -1.90 4.99
N THR A 246 10.07 -1.45 6.17
CA THR A 246 11.41 -1.76 6.67
C THR A 246 11.54 -3.25 7.03
N MET A 247 10.53 -3.85 7.67
CA MET A 247 10.50 -5.28 7.95
C MET A 247 10.61 -6.09 6.65
N TYR A 248 9.85 -5.72 5.62
CA TYR A 248 9.93 -6.34 4.30
C TYR A 248 11.29 -6.12 3.64
N LEU A 249 11.85 -4.91 3.72
CA LEU A 249 13.16 -4.58 3.16
C LEU A 249 14.30 -5.41 3.78
N LEU A 250 14.21 -5.69 5.07
CA LEU A 250 15.23 -6.42 5.84
C LEU A 250 15.11 -7.93 5.75
N ARG A 251 13.92 -8.46 5.43
CA ARG A 251 13.65 -9.90 5.48
C ARG A 251 13.21 -10.50 4.15
N ARG A 252 12.70 -9.68 3.22
CA ARG A 252 12.02 -10.09 1.99
C ARG A 252 11.07 -11.26 2.26
N ASN A 253 10.21 -11.05 3.27
CA ASN A 253 9.28 -12.06 3.75
C ASN A 253 7.88 -11.45 3.86
N LEU A 254 7.04 -11.78 2.88
CA LEU A 254 5.66 -11.31 2.79
C LEU A 254 4.80 -11.87 3.91
N LEU A 255 5.00 -13.13 4.30
CA LEU A 255 4.24 -13.76 5.39
C LEU A 255 4.47 -13.03 6.71
N LEU A 256 5.70 -12.59 6.98
CA LEU A 256 6.03 -11.84 8.19
C LEU A 256 5.23 -10.53 8.30
N VAL A 257 5.21 -9.72 7.23
CA VAL A 257 4.50 -8.44 7.22
C VAL A 257 2.99 -8.63 7.16
N THR A 258 2.50 -9.65 6.45
CA THR A 258 1.08 -10.06 6.43
C THR A 258 0.59 -10.42 7.83
N LEU A 259 1.37 -11.19 8.59
CA LEU A 259 1.02 -11.56 9.96
C LEU A 259 1.07 -10.35 10.90
N THR A 260 2.02 -9.43 10.69
CA THR A 260 2.13 -8.19 11.47
C THR A 260 0.90 -7.32 11.27
N GLN A 261 0.55 -7.05 10.01
CA GLN A 261 -0.62 -6.22 9.69
C GLN A 261 -1.93 -6.92 10.06
N GLY A 262 -2.07 -8.21 9.75
CA GLY A 262 -3.24 -8.99 10.13
C GLY A 262 -3.44 -9.03 11.65
N CYS A 263 -2.36 -9.15 12.42
CA CYS A 263 -2.43 -9.01 13.88
C CYS A 263 -2.88 -7.61 14.30
N SER A 264 -2.37 -6.55 13.65
CA SER A 264 -2.81 -5.18 13.91
C SER A 264 -4.33 -5.06 13.71
N ASN A 265 -4.83 -5.53 12.57
CA ASN A 265 -6.24 -5.45 12.22
C ASN A 265 -7.15 -6.26 13.18
N ILE A 266 -6.72 -7.45 13.62
CA ILE A 266 -7.46 -8.26 14.61
C ILE A 266 -7.56 -7.51 15.95
N MET A 267 -6.46 -6.89 16.40
CA MET A 267 -6.45 -6.09 17.62
C MET A 267 -7.34 -4.86 17.49
N LEU A 268 -7.17 -4.10 16.39
CA LEU A 268 -7.84 -2.83 16.13
C LEU A 268 -9.37 -2.96 15.94
N PHE A 269 -9.83 -3.96 15.18
CA PHE A 269 -11.24 -4.11 14.82
C PHE A 269 -12.00 -5.18 15.61
N GLY A 270 -11.28 -6.01 16.37
CA GLY A 270 -11.83 -7.07 17.20
C GLY A 270 -11.65 -6.80 18.69
N ILE A 271 -10.41 -6.88 19.16
CA ILE A 271 -10.11 -6.96 20.60
C ILE A 271 -10.25 -5.62 21.32
N LEU A 272 -9.61 -4.56 20.82
CA LEU A 272 -9.58 -3.24 21.47
C LEU A 272 -10.97 -2.61 21.61
N PRO A 273 -11.85 -2.61 20.58
CA PRO A 273 -13.19 -2.06 20.71
C PRO A 273 -14.05 -2.78 21.77
N HIS A 274 -13.90 -4.10 21.93
CA HIS A 274 -14.65 -4.86 22.94
C HIS A 274 -14.13 -4.70 24.36
N THR A 275 -12.86 -4.33 24.52
CA THR A 275 -12.19 -4.24 25.83
C THR A 275 -12.19 -2.83 26.40
N PHE A 276 -12.17 -1.81 25.55
CA PHE A 276 -12.02 -0.41 25.95
C PHE A 276 -13.22 0.49 25.60
N ALA A 277 -14.32 -0.04 25.09
CA ALA A 277 -15.59 0.70 25.03
C ALA A 277 -16.39 0.42 26.32
N PRO A 278 -16.54 1.37 27.26
CA PRO A 278 -17.12 2.71 27.00
C PRO A 278 -16.44 3.90 27.75
N GLU A 279 -16.83 5.13 27.37
CA GLU A 279 -16.55 6.41 28.05
C GLU A 279 -15.08 6.91 28.14
N LEU A 280 -14.53 7.37 27.02
CA LEU A 280 -13.41 8.34 27.04
C LEU A 280 -13.84 9.59 26.28
N THR A 281 -14.30 10.60 27.01
CA THR A 281 -14.67 11.92 26.49
C THR A 281 -13.52 12.53 25.70
N THR A 282 -13.82 12.95 24.47
CA THR A 282 -12.89 13.46 23.44
C THR A 282 -12.08 14.69 23.84
N SER A 283 -12.44 15.39 24.92
CA SER A 283 -11.83 16.68 25.31
C SER A 283 -10.54 16.58 26.12
N SER A 284 -10.27 15.48 26.84
CA SER A 284 -9.03 15.32 27.62
C SER A 284 -7.84 14.78 26.80
N ILE A 285 -8.10 14.34 25.57
CA ILE A 285 -7.20 13.47 24.81
C ILE A 285 -6.21 14.25 23.96
N ILE A 286 -6.59 15.43 23.48
CA ILE A 286 -5.78 16.23 22.55
C ILE A 286 -4.53 16.81 23.25
N THR A 287 -4.57 17.01 24.56
CA THR A 287 -3.42 17.48 25.35
C THR A 287 -2.62 16.35 26.01
N GLU A 288 -3.23 15.20 26.29
CA GLU A 288 -2.58 14.08 27.00
C GLU A 288 -1.92 13.05 26.05
N ASN A 289 -2.41 12.91 24.80
CA ASN A 289 -1.89 11.94 23.83
C ASN A 289 -0.67 12.40 23.02
N GLY A 290 -0.28 13.67 23.11
CA GLY A 290 0.92 14.17 22.41
C GLY A 290 2.18 13.39 22.81
N THR A 291 2.27 12.98 24.08
CA THR A 291 3.40 12.21 24.62
C THR A 291 3.41 10.78 24.06
N ILE A 292 2.25 10.11 23.94
CA ILE A 292 2.15 8.76 23.38
C ILE A 292 2.47 8.78 21.89
N ILE A 293 1.89 9.71 21.14
CA ILE A 293 2.16 9.88 19.72
C ILE A 293 3.66 10.19 19.51
N SER A 294 4.24 11.07 20.32
CA SER A 294 5.69 11.37 20.25
C SER A 294 6.56 10.16 20.60
N GLY A 295 6.12 9.32 21.55
CA GLY A 295 6.79 8.08 21.92
C GLY A 295 6.76 7.05 20.79
N VAL A 296 5.65 6.95 20.07
CA VAL A 296 5.52 6.07 18.89
C VAL A 296 6.36 6.58 17.73
N ILE A 297 6.40 7.89 17.51
CA ILE A 297 7.28 8.51 16.52
C ILE A 297 8.74 8.18 16.87
N LEU A 298 9.16 8.35 18.12
CA LEU A 298 10.51 8.04 18.59
C LEU A 298 10.84 6.54 18.48
N LEU A 299 9.91 5.66 18.82
CA LEU A 299 10.06 4.21 18.68
C LEU A 299 10.19 3.81 17.21
N THR A 300 9.34 4.35 16.35
CA THR A 300 9.38 4.09 14.91
C THR A 300 10.68 4.59 14.30
N LEU A 301 11.11 5.81 14.63
CA LEU A 301 12.41 6.35 14.21
C LEU A 301 13.57 5.47 14.69
N SER A 302 13.47 4.91 15.90
CA SER A 302 14.49 4.00 16.44
C SER A 302 14.53 2.67 15.68
N ILE A 303 13.38 2.06 15.37
CA ILE A 303 13.28 0.82 14.59
C ILE A 303 13.83 1.02 13.18
N VAL A 304 13.42 2.12 12.53
CA VAL A 304 13.91 2.51 11.20
C VAL A 304 15.42 2.74 11.25
N ALA A 305 15.93 3.50 12.24
CA ALA A 305 17.35 3.75 12.41
C ALA A 305 18.16 2.46 12.62
N ILE A 306 17.67 1.52 13.43
CA ILE A 306 18.30 0.21 13.64
C ILE A 306 18.32 -0.59 12.34
N GLY A 307 17.23 -0.59 11.58
CA GLY A 307 17.16 -1.20 10.25
C GLY A 307 18.20 -0.61 9.29
N PHE A 308 18.30 0.72 9.24
CA PHE A 308 19.31 1.44 8.45
C PHE A 308 20.74 1.09 8.87
N ILE A 309 21.04 1.06 10.18
CA ILE A 309 22.35 0.71 10.71
C ILE A 309 22.73 -0.73 10.32
N LYS A 310 21.77 -1.67 10.42
CA LYS A 310 21.98 -3.07 10.04
C LYS A 310 22.30 -3.19 8.54
N LEU A 311 21.52 -2.54 7.68
CA LEU A 311 21.74 -2.54 6.23
C LEU A 311 23.10 -1.94 5.84
N LYS A 312 23.48 -0.82 6.45
CA LYS A 312 24.78 -0.17 6.17
C LYS A 312 25.95 -1.05 6.60
N ARG A 313 25.79 -1.87 7.64
CA ARG A 313 26.81 -2.85 8.08
C ARG A 313 26.92 -4.03 7.13
N GLU A 314 25.81 -4.55 6.61
CA GLU A 314 25.79 -5.65 5.65
C GLU A 314 26.48 -5.24 4.33
N ASN A 315 26.14 -4.09 3.75
CA ASN A 315 26.80 -3.59 2.52
C ASN A 315 28.33 -3.39 2.70
N LYS A 316 28.76 -2.81 3.83
CA LYS A 316 30.20 -2.65 4.13
C LYS A 316 30.94 -3.99 4.31
N SER A 317 30.23 -5.04 4.69
CA SER A 317 30.83 -6.37 4.86
C SER A 317 30.97 -7.12 3.53
N GLU A 318 30.12 -6.82 2.55
CA GLU A 318 30.23 -7.32 1.18
C GLU A 318 31.34 -6.59 0.41
N GLU A 319 31.45 -5.27 0.54
CA GLU A 319 32.54 -4.49 -0.07
C GLU A 319 33.94 -4.87 0.44
N LYS A 320 34.06 -5.40 1.66
CA LYS A 320 35.34 -5.88 2.23
C LYS A 320 35.72 -7.31 1.81
N LYS A 321 34.83 -8.02 1.12
CA LYS A 321 35.06 -9.40 0.64
C LYS A 321 35.42 -9.46 -0.84
N ILE A 322 35.41 -8.33 -1.53
CA ILE A 322 35.87 -8.13 -2.92
C ILE A 322 37.27 -7.52 -2.87
#